data_AF-A0A3S1CPV0-F1
#
_entry.id   AF-A0A3S1CPV0-F1
#
_cell.length_a   1.000
_cell.length_b   1.000
_cell.length_c   1.000
_cell.angle_alpha   90.00
_cell.angle_beta   90.00
_cell.angle_gamma   90.00
#
_symmetry.space_group_name_H-M   'P 1'
#
loop_
_entity.id
_entity.type
_entity.pdbx_description
1 polymer ?
#
loop_
_entity_poly.entity_id
_entity_poly.type
_entity_poly.pdbx_seq_one_letter_code
_entity_poly.pdbx_strand_id
1 'polypeptide(L)'
;MSFSNAELSRKDFSGQELQACEFSNANMELANFSNADLRGAVMSASVMTSANLQAANLSNALVDQVDLTGADLSDAIFFEALLLRTTFKNVNINGADFTDAILDGAQVKELCGIARGVNKQTGIKTRDSLGCR
;
A
#
# COMPACT_ATOMS: atom_id res chain seq x y z
N MET A 1 -8.60 -11.01 -11.52
CA MET A 1 -9.98 -10.93 -10.95
C MET A 1 -10.34 -9.46 -10.80
N SER A 2 -11.61 -9.04 -10.92
CA SER A 2 -11.99 -7.62 -10.84
C SER A 2 -13.14 -7.41 -9.84
N PHE A 3 -13.03 -6.37 -9.02
CA PHE A 3 -13.94 -6.02 -7.92
C PHE A 3 -14.42 -4.57 -8.06
N SER A 4 -15.16 -4.28 -9.14
CA SER A 4 -15.67 -2.94 -9.40
C SER A 4 -16.92 -2.62 -8.56
N ASN A 5 -16.92 -1.47 -7.88
CA ASN A 5 -18.00 -1.03 -6.97
C ASN A 5 -18.33 -2.05 -5.87
N ALA A 6 -17.34 -2.84 -5.45
CA ALA A 6 -17.54 -3.92 -4.50
C ALA A 6 -17.54 -3.41 -3.05
N GLU A 7 -18.47 -3.92 -2.23
CA GLU A 7 -18.47 -3.75 -0.78
C GLU A 7 -17.66 -4.88 -0.13
N LEU A 8 -16.41 -4.58 0.20
CA LEU A 8 -15.41 -5.49 0.74
C LEU A 8 -14.93 -5.09 2.14
N SER A 9 -15.64 -4.19 2.82
CA SER A 9 -15.25 -3.74 4.15
C SER A 9 -15.14 -4.92 5.11
N ARG A 10 -14.08 -4.93 5.92
CA ARG A 10 -13.78 -5.99 6.92
C ARG A 10 -13.60 -7.39 6.35
N LYS A 11 -13.47 -7.56 5.03
CA LYS A 11 -13.17 -8.86 4.43
C LYS A 11 -11.73 -9.27 4.72
N ASP A 12 -11.54 -10.58 4.84
CA ASP A 12 -10.23 -11.18 5.03
C ASP A 12 -9.68 -11.73 3.72
N PHE A 13 -8.60 -11.10 3.28
CA PHE A 13 -7.78 -11.43 2.12
C PHE A 13 -6.35 -11.80 2.52
N SER A 14 -6.09 -12.02 3.82
CA SER A 14 -4.74 -12.28 4.30
C SER A 14 -4.12 -13.52 3.65
N GLY A 15 -2.85 -13.39 3.25
CA GLY A 15 -2.09 -14.45 2.58
C GLY A 15 -2.60 -14.87 1.19
N GLN A 16 -3.59 -14.18 0.62
CA GLN A 16 -4.15 -14.58 -0.68
C GLN A 16 -3.26 -14.16 -1.85
N GLU A 17 -3.34 -14.95 -2.92
CA GLU A 17 -2.75 -14.65 -4.24
C GLU A 17 -3.73 -13.77 -5.04
N LEU A 18 -3.44 -12.48 -5.11
CA LEU A 18 -4.28 -11.44 -5.72
C LEU A 18 -3.52 -10.67 -6.82
N GLN A 19 -2.56 -11.32 -7.46
CA GLN A 19 -1.73 -10.69 -8.49
C GLN A 19 -2.60 -10.22 -9.65
N ALA A 20 -2.30 -9.03 -10.16
CA ALA A 20 -3.05 -8.38 -11.24
C ALA A 20 -4.58 -8.30 -11.01
N CYS A 21 -5.05 -8.36 -9.75
CA CYS A 21 -6.45 -8.10 -9.45
C CYS A 21 -6.76 -6.60 -9.54
N GLU A 22 -7.99 -6.29 -9.91
CA GLU A 22 -8.49 -4.93 -10.02
C GLU A 22 -9.50 -4.64 -8.92
N PHE A 23 -9.32 -3.51 -8.23
CA PHE A 23 -10.25 -2.96 -7.24
C PHE A 23 -10.56 -1.51 -7.64
N SER A 24 -11.69 -1.31 -8.32
CA SER A 24 -12.08 -0.01 -8.87
C SER A 24 -13.35 0.48 -8.20
N ASN A 25 -13.31 1.66 -7.57
CA ASN A 25 -14.42 2.19 -6.77
C ASN A 25 -14.87 1.23 -5.64
N ALA A 26 -13.96 0.43 -5.10
CA ALA A 26 -14.27 -0.56 -4.08
C ALA A 26 -14.17 0.05 -2.67
N ASN A 27 -15.08 -0.35 -1.80
CA ASN A 27 -14.99 -0.08 -0.37
C ASN A 27 -14.30 -1.24 0.33
N MET A 28 -13.05 -1.05 0.73
CA MET A 28 -12.20 -2.01 1.44
C MET A 28 -11.81 -1.49 2.82
N GLU A 29 -12.63 -0.61 3.42
CA GLU A 29 -12.44 -0.13 4.79
C GLU A 29 -12.27 -1.30 5.77
N LEU A 30 -11.23 -1.25 6.60
CA LEU A 30 -10.90 -2.28 7.61
C LEU A 30 -10.66 -3.69 7.03
N ALA A 31 -10.47 -3.84 5.71
CA ALA A 31 -10.15 -5.13 5.12
C ALA A 31 -8.73 -5.59 5.52
N ASN A 32 -8.53 -6.89 5.57
CA ASN A 32 -7.25 -7.49 5.93
C ASN A 32 -6.57 -8.08 4.69
N PHE A 33 -5.53 -7.44 4.20
CA PHE A 33 -4.64 -7.89 3.13
C PHE A 33 -3.25 -8.29 3.67
N SER A 34 -3.11 -8.54 4.98
CA SER A 34 -1.79 -8.86 5.54
C SER A 34 -1.18 -10.10 4.86
N ASN A 35 0.10 -10.01 4.49
CA ASN A 35 0.84 -11.02 3.75
C ASN A 35 0.26 -11.39 2.38
N ALA A 36 -0.70 -10.64 1.84
CA ALA A 36 -1.25 -10.91 0.52
C ALA A 36 -0.25 -10.59 -0.60
N ASP A 37 -0.33 -11.32 -1.69
CA ASP A 37 0.41 -11.05 -2.91
C ASP A 37 -0.45 -10.23 -3.88
N LEU A 38 -0.22 -8.92 -3.89
CA LEU A 38 -0.91 -7.92 -4.71
C LEU A 38 -0.02 -7.42 -5.85
N ARG A 39 0.97 -8.21 -6.28
CA ARG A 39 1.89 -7.80 -7.35
C ARG A 39 1.13 -7.47 -8.63
N GLY A 40 1.40 -6.29 -9.19
CA GLY A 40 0.71 -5.79 -10.38
C GLY A 40 -0.78 -5.50 -10.20
N ALA A 41 -1.31 -5.52 -8.97
CA ALA A 41 -2.71 -5.18 -8.73
C ALA A 41 -3.00 -3.72 -9.14
N VAL A 42 -4.23 -3.48 -9.57
CA VAL A 42 -4.72 -2.14 -9.93
C VAL A 42 -5.79 -1.75 -8.94
N MET A 43 -5.56 -0.69 -8.18
CA MET A 43 -6.52 -0.11 -7.25
C MET A 43 -6.78 1.33 -7.69
N SER A 44 -8.04 1.63 -8.02
CA SER A 44 -8.45 2.97 -8.46
C SER A 44 -9.66 3.48 -7.71
N ALA A 45 -9.63 4.76 -7.32
CA ALA A 45 -10.76 5.47 -6.70
C ALA A 45 -11.42 4.70 -5.52
N SER A 46 -10.62 3.98 -4.73
CA SER A 46 -11.09 3.04 -3.72
C SER A 46 -10.80 3.53 -2.30
N VAL A 47 -11.57 3.03 -1.33
CA VAL A 47 -11.42 3.36 0.09
C VAL A 47 -10.77 2.18 0.81
N MET A 48 -9.62 2.40 1.43
CA MET A 48 -8.86 1.41 2.20
C MET A 48 -8.52 1.94 3.60
N THR A 49 -9.41 2.77 4.15
CA THR A 49 -9.22 3.38 5.46
C THR A 49 -9.09 2.30 6.54
N SER A 50 -8.07 2.44 7.38
CA SER A 50 -7.73 1.48 8.44
C SER A 50 -7.58 0.02 7.98
N ALA A 51 -7.31 -0.22 6.68
CA ALA A 51 -7.02 -1.55 6.17
C ALA A 51 -5.67 -2.06 6.70
N ASN A 52 -5.55 -3.38 6.86
CA ASN A 52 -4.30 -4.02 7.22
C ASN A 52 -3.61 -4.53 5.95
N LEU A 53 -2.51 -3.92 5.52
CA LEU A 53 -1.64 -4.39 4.45
C LEU A 53 -0.26 -4.80 4.98
N GLN A 54 -0.16 -5.17 6.25
CA GLN A 54 1.10 -5.58 6.87
C GLN A 54 1.76 -6.69 6.04
N ALA A 55 3.03 -6.49 5.67
CA ALA A 55 3.83 -7.42 4.88
C ALA A 55 3.25 -7.82 3.51
N ALA A 56 2.24 -7.10 3.01
CA ALA A 56 1.70 -7.32 1.68
C ALA A 56 2.71 -6.94 0.60
N ASN A 57 2.71 -7.68 -0.51
CA ASN A 57 3.57 -7.39 -1.66
C ASN A 57 2.75 -6.67 -2.74
N LEU A 58 2.99 -5.38 -2.90
CA LEU A 58 2.38 -4.52 -3.92
C LEU A 58 3.39 -4.12 -5.01
N SER A 59 4.43 -4.93 -5.27
CA SER A 59 5.39 -4.60 -6.32
C SER A 59 4.69 -4.43 -7.67
N ASN A 60 5.07 -3.42 -8.44
CA ASN A 60 4.47 -3.07 -9.72
C ASN A 60 2.97 -2.73 -9.68
N ALA A 61 2.37 -2.51 -8.50
CA ALA A 61 0.96 -2.16 -8.40
C ALA A 61 0.70 -0.72 -8.88
N LEU A 62 -0.48 -0.49 -9.45
CA LEU A 62 -1.01 0.85 -9.70
C LEU A 62 -2.04 1.17 -8.62
N VAL A 63 -1.75 2.19 -7.79
CA VAL A 63 -2.60 2.64 -6.69
C VAL A 63 -2.93 4.12 -6.93
N ASP A 64 -4.05 4.37 -7.61
CA ASP A 64 -4.46 5.69 -8.05
C ASP A 64 -5.72 6.19 -7.32
N GLN A 65 -5.64 7.37 -6.70
CA GLN A 65 -6.77 7.98 -5.98
C GLN A 65 -7.35 7.06 -4.89
N VAL A 66 -6.50 6.35 -4.17
CA VAL A 66 -6.91 5.48 -3.05
C VAL A 66 -6.76 6.22 -1.72
N ASP A 67 -7.72 6.04 -0.82
CA ASP A 67 -7.61 6.52 0.56
C ASP A 67 -7.07 5.42 1.48
N LEU A 68 -5.80 5.53 1.88
CA LEU A 68 -5.14 4.63 2.84
C LEU A 68 -5.12 5.22 4.26
N THR A 69 -5.98 6.20 4.58
CA THR A 69 -5.96 6.86 5.89
C THR A 69 -6.04 5.85 7.04
N GLY A 70 -5.04 5.86 7.93
CA GLY A 70 -4.96 4.96 9.07
C GLY A 70 -4.56 3.52 8.76
N ALA A 71 -4.24 3.19 7.50
CA ALA A 71 -3.86 1.83 7.13
C ALA A 71 -2.53 1.40 7.76
N ASP A 72 -2.42 0.10 8.05
CA ASP A 72 -1.15 -0.51 8.44
C ASP A 72 -0.43 -1.02 7.19
N LEU A 73 0.66 -0.34 6.82
CA LEU A 73 1.54 -0.67 5.69
C LEU A 73 2.89 -1.21 6.19
N SER A 74 2.99 -1.60 7.47
CA SER A 74 4.27 -2.06 8.02
C SER A 74 4.78 -3.30 7.30
N ASP A 75 6.09 -3.33 7.03
CA ASP A 75 6.75 -4.36 6.23
C ASP A 75 6.20 -4.58 4.79
N ALA A 76 5.28 -3.74 4.30
CA ALA A 76 4.74 -3.85 2.94
C ALA A 76 5.80 -3.47 1.90
N ILE A 77 5.70 -4.06 0.71
CA ILE A 77 6.64 -3.84 -0.41
C ILE A 77 5.92 -3.10 -1.53
N PHE A 78 6.40 -1.92 -1.89
CA PHE A 78 5.92 -1.08 -2.98
C PHE A 78 6.95 -0.94 -4.12
N PHE A 79 7.83 -1.94 -4.28
CA PHE A 79 8.87 -1.91 -5.31
C PHE A 79 8.29 -1.63 -6.71
N GLU A 80 8.74 -0.55 -7.35
CA GLU A 80 8.23 -0.08 -8.67
C GLU A 80 6.71 0.20 -8.70
N ALA A 81 6.06 0.42 -7.55
CA ALA A 81 4.64 0.74 -7.51
C ALA A 81 4.36 2.21 -7.90
N LEU A 82 3.22 2.45 -8.54
CA LEU A 82 2.74 3.79 -8.89
C LEU A 82 1.68 4.23 -7.88
N LEU A 83 2.02 5.12 -6.95
CA LEU A 83 1.17 5.55 -5.84
C LEU A 83 0.58 6.95 -6.10
N LEU A 84 -0.15 7.09 -7.21
CA LEU A 84 -0.60 8.39 -7.73
C LEU A 84 -1.82 8.91 -6.97
N ARG A 85 -1.79 10.18 -6.53
CA ARG A 85 -2.96 10.84 -5.89
C ARG A 85 -3.54 10.07 -4.69
N THR A 86 -2.73 9.22 -4.07
CA THR A 86 -3.13 8.34 -2.96
C THR A 86 -2.87 9.03 -1.62
N THR A 87 -3.81 8.91 -0.69
CA THR A 87 -3.75 9.57 0.63
C THR A 87 -3.08 8.67 1.67
N PHE A 88 -2.05 9.18 2.36
CA PHE A 88 -1.28 8.44 3.37
C PHE A 88 -1.40 9.00 4.79
N LYS A 89 -2.53 9.63 5.13
CA LYS A 89 -2.71 10.23 6.46
C LYS A 89 -2.71 9.16 7.55
N ASN A 90 -1.95 9.37 8.62
CA ASN A 90 -1.91 8.49 9.79
C ASN A 90 -1.56 7.01 9.49
N VAL A 91 -0.85 6.74 8.40
CA VAL A 91 -0.42 5.37 8.08
C VAL A 91 0.70 4.89 8.99
N ASN A 92 0.80 3.59 9.19
CA ASN A 92 1.99 2.96 9.73
C ASN A 92 2.86 2.42 8.57
N ILE A 93 4.02 3.02 8.34
CA ILE A 93 4.98 2.54 7.31
C ILE A 93 6.27 1.98 7.93
N ASN A 94 6.25 1.49 9.17
CA ASN A 94 7.44 0.91 9.78
C ASN A 94 7.95 -0.28 8.95
N GLY A 95 9.18 -0.20 8.44
CA GLY A 95 9.74 -1.25 7.61
C GLY A 95 9.10 -1.37 6.22
N ALA A 96 8.24 -0.45 5.78
CA ALA A 96 7.77 -0.46 4.39
C ALA A 96 8.92 -0.20 3.42
N ASP A 97 8.90 -0.83 2.25
CA ASP A 97 9.89 -0.65 1.19
C ASP A 97 9.27 0.09 0.00
N PHE A 98 9.78 1.27 -0.31
CA PHE A 98 9.32 2.13 -1.40
C PHE A 98 10.34 2.24 -2.55
N THR A 99 11.25 1.26 -2.67
CA THR A 99 12.32 1.31 -3.68
C THR A 99 11.72 1.46 -5.07
N ASP A 100 12.16 2.49 -5.80
CA ASP A 100 11.66 2.83 -7.13
C ASP A 100 10.14 3.08 -7.23
N ALA A 101 9.45 3.26 -6.10
CA ALA A 101 8.04 3.65 -6.09
C ALA A 101 7.88 5.10 -6.57
N ILE A 102 6.84 5.35 -7.36
CA ILE A 102 6.51 6.69 -7.85
C ILE A 102 5.49 7.34 -6.92
N LEU A 103 5.97 8.34 -6.20
CA LEU A 103 5.23 9.22 -5.29
C LEU A 103 5.46 10.68 -5.69
N ASP A 104 4.51 11.56 -5.44
CA ASP A 104 4.73 13.00 -5.56
C ASP A 104 5.52 13.57 -4.37
N GLY A 105 6.02 14.80 -4.54
CA GLY A 105 6.85 15.43 -3.52
C GLY A 105 6.14 15.70 -2.18
N ALA A 106 4.82 15.86 -2.18
CA ALA A 106 4.05 16.05 -0.96
C ALA A 106 3.91 14.73 -0.19
N GLN A 107 3.61 13.63 -0.90
CA GLN A 107 3.55 12.29 -0.34
C GLN A 107 4.91 11.89 0.26
N VAL A 108 6.02 12.09 -0.48
CA VAL A 108 7.37 11.81 0.03
C VAL A 108 7.66 12.61 1.30
N LYS A 109 7.33 13.91 1.32
CA LYS A 109 7.54 14.76 2.49
C LYS A 109 6.75 14.27 3.71
N GLU A 110 5.48 13.89 3.52
CA GLU A 110 4.62 13.33 4.57
C GLU A 110 5.23 12.03 5.14
N LEU A 111 5.52 11.07 4.26
CA LEU A 111 6.05 9.76 4.65
C LEU A 111 7.43 9.86 5.31
N CYS A 112 8.32 10.73 4.81
CA CYS A 112 9.64 10.94 5.41
C CYS A 112 9.60 11.45 6.85
N GLY A 113 8.51 12.13 7.24
CA GLY A 113 8.29 12.58 8.62
C GLY A 113 8.07 11.44 9.62
N ILE A 114 7.62 10.27 9.14
CA ILE A 114 7.30 9.11 9.98
C ILE A 114 8.14 7.85 9.63
N ALA A 115 8.89 7.89 8.53
CA ALA A 115 9.66 6.76 8.01
C ALA A 115 10.73 6.28 9.01
N ARG A 116 10.66 4.99 9.36
CA ARG A 116 11.56 4.28 10.28
C ARG A 116 11.50 2.78 10.01
N GLY A 117 12.52 2.05 10.49
CA GLY A 117 12.58 0.60 10.38
C GLY A 117 13.30 0.10 9.12
N VAL A 118 13.38 -1.22 9.04
CA VAL A 118 14.00 -1.98 7.95
C VAL A 118 12.98 -3.04 7.54
N ASN A 119 12.70 -3.14 6.25
CA ASN A 119 11.80 -4.16 5.73
C ASN A 119 12.37 -5.54 6.03
N LYS A 120 11.59 -6.40 6.69
CA LYS A 120 12.05 -7.74 7.08
C LYS A 120 12.26 -8.69 5.89
N GLN A 121 11.64 -8.42 4.76
CA GLN A 121 11.69 -9.25 3.57
C GLN A 121 12.82 -8.82 2.63
N THR A 122 13.01 -7.51 2.43
CA THR A 122 14.00 -6.96 1.48
C THR A 122 15.29 -6.48 2.14
N GLY A 123 15.28 -6.24 3.45
CA GLY A 123 16.42 -5.69 4.19
C GLY A 123 16.67 -4.20 3.94
N ILE A 124 15.79 -3.52 3.20
CA ILE A 124 15.93 -2.12 2.85
C ILE A 124 15.35 -1.23 3.95
N LYS A 125 16.05 -0.14 4.29
CA LYS A 125 15.55 0.86 5.24
C LYS A 125 14.47 1.70 4.57
N THR A 126 13.33 1.86 5.24
CA THR A 126 12.20 2.65 4.73
C THR A 126 12.57 4.09 4.37
N ARG A 127 13.46 4.70 5.16
CA ARG A 127 13.93 6.07 4.90
C ARG A 127 14.78 6.16 3.63
N ASP A 128 15.61 5.15 3.39
CA ASP A 128 16.52 5.10 2.24
C ASP A 128 15.70 4.85 0.96
N SER A 129 14.73 3.92 1.01
CA SER A 129 13.85 3.62 -0.13
C SER A 129 12.98 4.81 -0.55
N LEU A 130 12.61 5.69 0.40
CA LEU A 130 11.87 6.92 0.13
C LEU A 130 12.76 8.09 -0.34
N GLY A 131 14.09 7.93 -0.33
CA GLY A 131 15.02 9.02 -0.66
C GLY A 131 14.97 10.20 0.32
N CYS A 132 14.60 9.95 1.58
CA CYS A 132 14.54 10.99 2.60
C CYS A 132 15.94 11.60 2.83
N ARG A 133 16.03 12.93 2.84
CA ARG A 133 17.25 13.68 3.14
C ARG A 133 17.26 14.23 4.56
#